data_AF-A0A6N7Y0N5-F1
#
_entry.id   AF-A0A6N7Y0N5-F1
#
_cell.length_a   1.000
_cell.length_b   1.000
_cell.length_c   1.000
_cell.angle_alpha   90.00
_cell.angle_beta   90.00
_cell.angle_gamma   90.00
#
_symmetry.space_group_name_H-M   'P 1'
#
loop_
_entity.id
_entity.type
_entity.pdbx_description
1 polymer ?
#
loop_
_entity_poly.entity_id
_entity_poly.type
_entity_poly.pdbx_seq_one_letter_code
_entity_poly.pdbx_strand_id
1 'polypeptide(L)'
;MIRQQNKLQYVLIILFSILETLTLIGAYSAHYFTKTRMGMLRHVVYLNGKWEKSFPISTIKWIAICIIIVLIIFIFLDFFKRDKRYRAKILVMLWTMVTNGWTLYFLFAYGTERNRAYYILSICFILMTLFQNIIYFNSGFRKLKY
;
A
#
# COMPACT_ATOMS: atom_id res chain seq x y z
N MET A 1 -1.36 -13.89 29.91
CA MET A 1 -1.51 -12.75 28.97
C MET A 1 -0.90 -13.00 27.57
N ILE A 2 0.28 -13.62 27.45
CA ILE A 2 1.01 -13.79 26.17
C ILE A 2 0.19 -14.54 25.09
N ARG A 3 -0.63 -15.53 25.47
CA ARG A 3 -1.42 -16.36 24.53
C ARG A 3 -2.59 -15.61 23.86
N GLN A 4 -3.17 -14.61 24.53
CA GLN A 4 -4.24 -13.78 23.94
C GLN A 4 -3.68 -12.75 22.96
N GLN A 5 -2.49 -12.20 23.24
CA GLN A 5 -1.81 -11.24 22.37
C GLN A 5 -1.49 -11.85 21.00
N ASN A 6 -1.07 -13.12 20.96
CA ASN A 6 -0.85 -13.84 19.70
C ASN A 6 -2.15 -14.01 18.90
N LYS A 7 -3.28 -14.35 19.54
CA LYS A 7 -4.58 -14.47 18.86
C LYS A 7 -5.04 -13.16 18.21
N LEU A 8 -4.88 -12.03 18.90
CA LEU A 8 -5.22 -10.71 18.36
C LEU A 8 -4.37 -10.38 17.12
N GLN A 9 -3.08 -10.68 17.14
CA GLN A 9 -2.21 -10.49 15.98
C GLN A 9 -2.62 -11.34 14.79
N TYR A 10 -3.07 -12.58 15.00
CA TYR A 10 -3.60 -13.42 13.91
C TYR A 10 -4.86 -12.82 13.28
N VAL A 11 -5.80 -12.35 14.11
CA VAL A 11 -7.03 -11.70 13.62
C VAL A 11 -6.70 -10.45 12.82
N LEU A 12 -5.77 -9.63 13.30
CA LEU A 12 -5.33 -8.42 12.58
C LEU A 12 -4.70 -8.77 11.23
N ILE A 13 -3.81 -9.77 11.17
CA ILE A 13 -3.18 -10.19 9.90
C ILE A 13 -4.25 -10.61 8.89
N ILE A 14 -5.22 -11.44 9.31
CA ILE A 14 -6.29 -11.91 8.41
C ILE A 14 -7.14 -10.73 7.94
N LEU A 15 -7.53 -9.83 8.84
CA LEU A 15 -8.33 -8.65 8.51
C LEU A 15 -7.63 -7.76 7.50
N PHE A 16 -6.35 -7.44 7.73
CA PHE A 16 -5.57 -6.61 6.81
C PHE A 16 -5.32 -7.30 5.46
N SER A 17 -5.15 -8.62 5.42
CA SER A 17 -5.04 -9.35 4.15
C SER A 17 -6.33 -9.34 3.33
N ILE A 18 -7.50 -9.41 3.99
CA ILE A 18 -8.80 -9.24 3.33
C ILE A 18 -8.92 -7.79 2.80
N LEU A 19 -8.50 -6.81 3.59
CA LEU A 19 -8.59 -5.41 3.21
C LEU A 19 -7.65 -5.06 2.05
N GLU A 20 -6.44 -5.63 2.02
CA GLU A 20 -5.49 -5.53 0.91
C GLU A 20 -6.09 -6.06 -0.40
N THR A 21 -6.64 -7.27 -0.36
CA THR A 21 -7.27 -7.89 -1.54
C THR A 21 -8.50 -7.11 -2.02
N LEU A 22 -9.33 -6.60 -1.10
CA LEU A 22 -10.46 -5.74 -1.44
C LEU A 22 -10.00 -4.44 -2.12
N THR A 23 -8.90 -3.86 -1.64
CA THR A 23 -8.36 -2.61 -2.19
C THR A 23 -7.80 -2.81 -3.60
N LEU A 24 -7.16 -3.95 -3.86
CA LEU A 24 -6.70 -4.34 -5.20
C LEU A 24 -7.87 -4.53 -6.18
N ILE A 25 -8.94 -5.21 -5.75
CA ILE A 25 -10.16 -5.36 -6.55
C ILE A 25 -10.81 -3.99 -6.81
N GLY A 26 -10.82 -3.12 -5.80
CA GLY A 26 -11.27 -1.74 -5.91
C GLY A 26 -10.46 -0.94 -6.94
N ALA A 27 -9.14 -1.05 -6.94
CA ALA A 27 -8.28 -0.39 -7.92
C ALA A 27 -8.56 -0.89 -9.34
N TYR A 28 -8.66 -2.21 -9.52
CA TYR A 28 -8.93 -2.81 -10.83
C TYR A 28 -10.30 -2.39 -11.37
N SER A 29 -11.34 -2.47 -10.54
CA SER A 29 -12.69 -2.05 -10.91
C SER A 29 -12.76 -0.56 -11.26
N ALA A 30 -12.13 0.32 -10.47
CA ALA A 30 -12.05 1.75 -10.76
C ALA A 30 -11.35 2.02 -12.11
N HIS A 31 -10.25 1.32 -12.39
CA HIS A 31 -9.57 1.43 -13.68
C HIS A 31 -10.46 0.98 -14.84
N TYR A 32 -11.10 -0.19 -14.71
CA TYR A 32 -11.97 -0.77 -15.73
C TYR A 32 -13.16 0.15 -16.02
N PHE A 33 -13.88 0.61 -14.99
CA PHE A 33 -15.05 1.45 -15.20
C PHE A 33 -14.69 2.82 -15.76
N THR A 34 -13.55 3.39 -15.37
CA THR A 34 -13.09 4.67 -15.95
C THR A 34 -12.75 4.54 -17.43
N LYS A 35 -12.25 3.37 -17.86
CA LYS A 35 -11.94 3.10 -19.28
C LYS A 35 -13.20 2.74 -20.10
N THR A 36 -14.11 1.98 -19.52
CA THR A 36 -15.26 1.39 -20.25
C THR A 36 -16.49 2.31 -20.25
N ARG A 37 -16.72 3.11 -19.20
CA ARG A 37 -17.92 3.95 -19.09
C ARG A 37 -17.58 5.44 -19.13
N MET A 38 -17.90 6.10 -20.24
CA MET A 38 -17.69 7.55 -20.43
C MET A 38 -18.36 8.41 -19.34
N GLY A 39 -19.51 7.99 -18.80
CA GLY A 39 -20.17 8.70 -17.70
C GLY A 39 -19.34 8.73 -16.42
N MET A 40 -18.69 7.61 -16.07
CA MET A 40 -17.80 7.54 -14.91
C MET A 40 -16.52 8.34 -15.16
N LEU A 41 -15.99 8.31 -16.39
CA LEU A 41 -14.85 9.13 -16.78
C LEU A 41 -15.12 10.63 -16.53
N ARG A 42 -16.29 11.14 -16.95
CA ARG A 42 -16.67 12.54 -16.71
C ARG A 42 -16.79 12.86 -15.22
N HIS A 43 -17.39 11.97 -14.43
CA HIS A 43 -17.50 12.14 -12.98
C HIS A 43 -16.12 12.17 -12.30
N VAL A 44 -15.22 11.26 -12.67
CA VAL A 44 -13.84 11.20 -12.14
C VAL A 44 -13.07 12.47 -12.51
N VAL A 45 -13.22 12.98 -13.73
CA VAL A 45 -12.57 14.24 -14.14
C VAL A 45 -13.10 15.44 -13.34
N TYR A 46 -14.41 15.53 -13.12
CA TYR A 46 -14.99 16.57 -12.26
C TYR A 46 -14.44 16.49 -10.82
N LEU A 47 -14.36 15.27 -10.27
CA LEU A 47 -13.86 15.05 -8.93
C LEU A 47 -12.38 15.44 -8.82
N ASN A 48 -11.56 15.06 -9.80
CA ASN A 48 -10.16 15.45 -9.88
C ASN A 48 -9.98 16.97 -9.90
N GLY A 49 -10.77 17.68 -10.73
CA GLY A 49 -10.71 19.14 -10.79
C GLY A 49 -11.11 19.81 -9.47
N LYS A 50 -12.06 19.23 -8.73
CA LYS A 50 -12.42 19.71 -7.39
C LYS A 50 -11.28 19.49 -6.39
N TRP A 51 -10.60 18.35 -6.49
CA TRP A 51 -9.49 17.99 -5.59
C TRP A 51 -8.25 18.83 -5.84
N GLU A 52 -7.90 19.07 -7.11
CA GLU A 52 -6.77 19.96 -7.49
C GLU A 52 -6.98 21.38 -6.98
N LYS A 53 -8.23 21.87 -6.94
CA LYS A 53 -8.56 23.18 -6.39
C LYS A 53 -8.58 23.24 -4.87
N SER A 54 -8.94 22.14 -4.21
CA SER A 54 -9.14 22.12 -2.74
C SER A 54 -7.90 21.69 -1.97
N PHE A 55 -7.01 20.90 -2.58
CA PHE A 55 -5.86 20.32 -1.92
C PHE A 55 -4.56 20.56 -2.71
N PRO A 56 -3.43 20.82 -2.02
CA PRO A 56 -2.12 20.90 -2.66
C PRO A 56 -1.64 19.47 -3.02
N ILE A 57 -2.21 18.90 -4.08
CA ILE A 57 -1.99 17.50 -4.48
C ILE A 57 -0.50 17.21 -4.74
N SER A 58 0.22 18.16 -5.32
CA SER A 58 1.67 18.04 -5.55
C SER A 58 2.41 17.81 -4.23
N THR A 59 2.10 18.58 -3.18
CA THR A 59 2.72 18.43 -1.86
C THR A 59 2.35 17.10 -1.21
N ILE A 60 1.08 16.70 -1.30
CA ILE A 60 0.61 15.41 -0.75
C ILE A 60 1.32 14.23 -1.43
N LYS A 61 1.50 14.29 -2.76
CA LYS A 61 2.22 13.28 -3.52
C LYS A 61 3.67 13.13 -3.03
N TRP A 62 4.39 14.24 -2.86
CA TRP A 62 5.77 14.20 -2.37
C TRP A 62 5.86 13.66 -0.94
N ILE A 63 4.94 14.05 -0.06
CA ILE A 63 4.86 13.51 1.30
C ILE A 63 4.64 11.98 1.27
N ALA A 64 3.71 11.49 0.45
CA ALA A 64 3.45 10.06 0.32
C ALA A 64 4.69 9.28 -0.18
N ILE A 65 5.41 9.83 -1.16
CA ILE A 65 6.67 9.26 -1.66
C ILE A 65 7.71 9.19 -0.54
N CYS A 66 7.90 10.28 0.21
CA CYS A 66 8.83 10.30 1.34
C CYS A 66 8.51 9.23 2.39
N ILE A 67 7.22 9.09 2.76
CA ILE A 67 6.78 8.07 3.72
C ILE A 67 7.12 6.66 3.22
N ILE A 68 6.83 6.35 1.95
CA ILE A 68 7.10 5.02 1.39
C ILE A 68 8.61 4.73 1.33
N ILE A 69 9.43 5.73 0.98
CA ILE A 69 10.90 5.58 1.00
C ILE A 69 11.39 5.25 2.41
N VAL A 70 10.87 5.97 3.43
CA VAL A 70 11.21 5.70 4.84
C VAL A 70 10.82 4.27 5.23
N LEU A 71 9.63 3.80 4.85
CA LEU A 71 9.19 2.42 5.10
C LEU A 71 10.11 1.38 4.46
N ILE A 72 10.56 1.62 3.22
CA ILE A 72 11.52 0.74 2.53
C ILE A 72 12.84 0.68 3.31
N ILE A 73 13.37 1.83 3.75
CA ILE A 73 14.60 1.88 4.56
C ILE A 73 14.43 1.06 5.85
N PHE A 74 13.28 1.16 6.53
CA PHE A 74 13.00 0.35 7.72
C PHE A 74 13.03 -1.16 7.42
N ILE A 75 12.48 -1.61 6.28
CA ILE A 75 12.52 -3.02 5.87
C ILE A 75 13.96 -3.48 5.64
N PHE A 76 14.78 -2.66 4.97
CA PHE A 76 16.20 -2.96 4.76
C PHE A 76 16.98 -3.02 6.07
N LEU A 77 16.74 -2.10 7.00
CA LEU A 77 17.36 -2.13 8.32
C LEU A 77 16.98 -3.38 9.13
N ASP A 78 15.71 -3.82 9.07
CA ASP A 78 15.26 -5.07 9.71
C ASP A 78 15.91 -6.30 9.06
N PHE A 79 16.20 -6.26 7.76
CA PHE A 79 16.93 -7.31 7.06
C PHE A 79 18.39 -7.44 7.52
N PHE A 80 19.13 -6.32 7.58
CA PHE A 80 20.54 -6.34 8.00
C PHE A 80 20.72 -6.71 9.47
N LYS A 81 19.77 -6.35 10.34
CA LYS A 81 19.84 -6.66 11.77
C LYS A 81 19.48 -8.11 12.12
N ARG A 82 18.82 -8.86 11.23
CA ARG A 82 18.32 -10.21 11.53
C ARG A 82 19.21 -11.31 10.95
N ASP A 83 19.50 -12.28 11.79
CA ASP A 83 20.36 -13.43 11.48
C ASP A 83 19.73 -14.42 10.46
N LYS A 84 20.52 -15.29 9.83
CA LYS A 84 20.09 -16.18 8.72
C LYS A 84 18.95 -17.18 9.04
N ARG A 85 18.47 -17.25 10.28
CA ARG A 85 17.40 -18.16 10.79
C ARG A 85 15.95 -17.72 10.46
N TYR A 86 15.76 -16.70 9.62
CA TYR A 86 14.44 -16.12 9.29
C TYR A 86 13.88 -16.51 7.91
N ARG A 87 14.19 -17.70 7.38
CA ARG A 87 13.69 -18.16 6.06
C ARG A 87 12.17 -18.03 5.87
N ALA A 88 11.37 -18.27 6.92
CA ALA A 88 9.91 -18.15 6.87
C ALA A 88 9.40 -16.70 6.69
N LYS A 89 10.20 -15.67 7.02
CA LYS A 89 9.82 -14.25 6.88
C LYS A 89 10.23 -13.67 5.52
N ILE A 90 11.16 -14.31 4.81
CA ILE A 90 11.69 -13.82 3.52
C ILE A 90 10.56 -13.64 2.51
N LEU A 91 9.59 -14.56 2.43
CA LEU A 91 8.47 -14.44 1.49
C LEU A 91 7.62 -13.19 1.74
N VAL A 92 7.23 -12.95 3.00
CA VAL A 92 6.46 -11.75 3.38
C VAL A 92 7.28 -10.50 3.12
N MET A 93 8.57 -10.51 3.46
CA MET A 93 9.48 -9.40 3.22
C MET A 93 9.59 -9.04 1.73
N LEU A 94 9.82 -10.02 0.86
CA LEU A 94 9.91 -9.83 -0.58
C LEU A 94 8.58 -9.29 -1.15
N TRP A 95 7.45 -9.85 -0.74
CA TRP A 95 6.13 -9.36 -1.15
C TRP A 95 5.91 -7.89 -0.75
N THR A 96 6.33 -7.53 0.46
CA THR A 96 6.23 -6.14 0.97
C THR A 96 7.14 -5.19 0.18
N MET A 97 8.33 -5.62 -0.24
CA MET A 97 9.20 -4.79 -1.09
C MET A 97 8.64 -4.60 -2.50
N VAL A 98 8.12 -5.66 -3.12
CA VAL A 98 7.51 -5.58 -4.45
C VAL A 98 6.35 -4.59 -4.47
N THR A 99 5.47 -4.65 -3.46
CA THR A 99 4.31 -3.76 -3.35
C THR A 99 4.70 -2.30 -3.07
N ASN A 100 5.66 -2.05 -2.18
CA ASN A 100 6.21 -0.69 -1.97
C ASN A 100 6.88 -0.14 -3.25
N GLY A 101 7.70 -0.96 -3.93
CA GLY A 101 8.37 -0.60 -5.17
C GLY A 101 7.40 -0.31 -6.31
N TRP A 102 6.35 -1.13 -6.45
CA TRP A 102 5.28 -0.91 -7.41
C TRP A 102 4.55 0.42 -7.18
N THR A 103 4.23 0.72 -5.92
CA THR A 103 3.52 1.97 -5.56
C THR A 103 4.39 3.21 -5.79
N LEU A 104 5.69 3.14 -5.47
CA LEU A 104 6.63 4.21 -5.84
C LEU A 104 6.72 4.41 -7.35
N TYR A 105 6.89 3.31 -8.10
CA TYR A 105 6.91 3.36 -9.55
C TYR A 105 5.63 4.00 -10.11
N PHE A 106 4.47 3.62 -9.60
CA PHE A 106 3.19 4.19 -10.01
C PHE A 106 3.09 5.69 -9.71
N LEU A 107 3.52 6.11 -8.51
CA LEU A 107 3.51 7.52 -8.11
C LEU A 107 4.45 8.37 -8.97
N PHE A 108 5.63 7.86 -9.36
CA PHE A 108 6.57 8.58 -10.22
C PHE A 108 6.19 8.57 -11.71
N ALA A 109 5.82 7.41 -12.27
CA ALA A 109 5.64 7.22 -13.72
C ALA A 109 4.30 7.71 -14.27
N TYR A 110 3.28 7.84 -13.40
CA TYR A 110 1.95 8.29 -13.78
C TYR A 110 1.58 9.64 -13.15
N GLY A 111 0.72 10.36 -13.86
CA GLY A 111 0.08 11.59 -13.41
C GLY A 111 -1.34 11.69 -13.99
N THR A 112 -2.08 12.73 -13.61
CA THR A 112 -3.46 12.96 -14.08
C THR A 112 -3.58 13.16 -15.58
N GLU A 113 -2.51 13.60 -16.24
CA GLU A 113 -2.44 13.73 -17.69
C GLU A 113 -2.41 12.38 -18.40
N ARG A 114 -1.72 11.40 -17.81
CA ARG A 114 -1.51 10.07 -18.40
C ARG A 114 -2.63 9.09 -18.06
N ASN A 115 -3.24 9.24 -16.90
CA ASN A 115 -4.35 8.39 -16.47
C ASN A 115 -5.35 9.21 -15.65
N ARG A 116 -6.56 9.42 -16.16
CA ARG A 116 -7.57 10.23 -15.45
C ARG A 116 -8.01 9.58 -14.13
N ALA A 117 -7.90 8.26 -13.98
CA ALA A 117 -8.14 7.55 -12.72
C ALA A 117 -6.97 7.63 -11.72
N TYR A 118 -5.93 8.43 -11.99
CA TYR A 118 -4.70 8.43 -11.21
C TYR A 118 -4.90 8.66 -9.71
N TYR A 119 -5.74 9.62 -9.30
CA TYR A 119 -5.94 9.89 -7.87
C TYR A 119 -6.58 8.73 -7.13
N ILE A 120 -7.63 8.14 -7.69
CA ILE A 120 -8.33 6.99 -7.09
C ILE A 120 -7.36 5.79 -7.01
N LEU A 121 -6.62 5.51 -8.10
CA LEU A 121 -5.64 4.44 -8.13
C LEU A 121 -4.49 4.65 -7.15
N SER A 122 -3.99 5.89 -7.05
CA SER A 122 -2.90 6.23 -6.13
C SER A 122 -3.32 6.02 -4.67
N ILE A 123 -4.54 6.41 -4.29
CA ILE A 123 -5.06 6.16 -2.95
C ILE A 123 -5.16 4.67 -2.68
N CYS A 124 -5.70 3.88 -3.62
CA CYS A 124 -5.80 2.45 -3.46
C CYS A 124 -4.42 1.79 -3.30
N PHE A 125 -3.43 2.17 -4.11
CA PHE A 125 -2.08 1.61 -4.00
C PHE A 125 -1.36 2.03 -2.72
N ILE A 126 -1.54 3.28 -2.26
CA ILE A 126 -1.02 3.73 -0.97
C ILE A 126 -1.64 2.93 0.18
N LEU A 127 -2.97 2.75 0.20
CA LEU A 127 -3.67 1.97 1.22
C LEU A 127 -3.22 0.50 1.24
N MET A 128 -3.16 -0.13 0.07
CA MET A 128 -2.62 -1.48 -0.10
C MET A 128 -1.21 -1.59 0.48
N THR A 129 -0.33 -0.64 0.16
CA THR A 129 1.03 -0.59 0.69
C THR A 129 1.06 -0.46 2.20
N LEU A 130 0.20 0.37 2.78
CA LEU A 130 0.11 0.53 4.24
C LEU A 130 -0.32 -0.78 4.91
N PHE A 131 -1.35 -1.46 4.38
CA PHE A 131 -1.80 -2.74 4.92
C PHE A 131 -0.71 -3.81 4.86
N GLN A 132 0.00 -3.89 3.73
CA GLN A 132 1.09 -4.83 3.56
C GLN A 132 2.27 -4.57 4.52
N ASN A 133 2.60 -3.30 4.78
CA ASN A 133 3.61 -2.93 5.79
C ASN A 133 3.16 -3.30 7.21
N ILE A 134 1.86 -3.15 7.55
CA ILE A 134 1.32 -3.57 8.85
C ILE A 134 1.39 -5.09 9.02
N ILE A 135 1.07 -5.86 7.97
CA ILE A 135 1.19 -7.32 7.95
C ILE A 135 2.66 -7.73 8.17
N TYR A 136 3.59 -7.09 7.47
CA TYR A 136 5.02 -7.34 7.63
C TYR A 136 5.51 -7.10 9.07
N PHE A 137 5.14 -5.99 9.68
CA PHE A 137 5.52 -5.67 11.05
C PHE A 137 4.98 -6.69 12.05
N ASN A 138 3.70 -7.04 11.96
CA ASN A 138 3.07 -8.03 12.85
C ASN A 138 3.62 -9.45 12.63
N SER A 139 4.02 -9.80 11.41
CA SER A 139 4.68 -11.09 11.13
C SER A 139 6.05 -11.22 11.82
N GLY A 140 6.72 -10.10 12.14
CA GLY A 140 8.06 -10.04 12.71
C GLY A 140 8.15 -10.28 14.23
N PHE A 141 7.07 -10.06 14.98
CA PHE A 141 7.02 -10.27 16.45
C PHE A 141 7.01 -11.74 16.88
N ARG A 142 6.87 -12.66 15.93
CA ARG A 142 6.63 -14.09 16.17
C ARG A 142 7.82 -14.86 16.77
N LYS A 143 9.00 -14.26 17.00
CA LYS A 143 10.23 -14.97 17.44
C LYS A 143 10.99 -14.40 18.65
N LEU A 144 10.51 -13.36 19.34
CA LEU A 144 11.22 -12.84 20.54
C LEU A 144 10.99 -13.68 21.82
N LYS A 145 10.43 -14.89 21.73
CA LYS A 145 10.17 -15.77 22.88
C LYS A 145 10.46 -17.23 22.53
N TYR A 146 11.73 -17.56 22.36
CA TYR A 146 12.28 -18.86 22.71
C TYR A 146 13.70 -18.64 23.21
#